data_AF-A0AA87IHB7-F1
#
_entry.id   AF-A0AA87IHB7-F1
#
_cell.length_a   1.000
_cell.length_b   1.000
_cell.length_c   1.000
_cell.angle_alpha   90.00
_cell.angle_beta   90.00
_cell.angle_gamma   90.00
#
_symmetry.space_group_name_H-M   'P 1'
#
loop_
_entity.id
_entity.type
_entity.pdbx_description
1 polymer ?
#
loop_
_entity_poly.entity_id
_entity_poly.type
_entity_poly.pdbx_seq_one_letter_code
_entity_poly.pdbx_strand_id
1 'polypeptide(L)'
;MGALSITGIKPGSTSLKLTAGKITKTVPITVLSRNLLSYGPAEGNGLTATVNTDGSLHVTGTAARQWKGLMWTFPCPVQGTVILRDPTFIAGVSTSVKFLDAKGHQLVGQVTSGGNAVAIPAGTVSLRFEILSSEATPTAKDGDLRVQLESGDTAHEWMRPDNTSLRGGGVN
;
A
#
# COMPACT_ATOMS: atom_id res chain seq x y z
N MET A 1 -20.81 35.11 -9.31
CA MET A 1 -19.52 34.41 -9.53
C MET A 1 -19.86 32.99 -9.95
N GLY A 2 -19.40 32.54 -11.13
CA GLY A 2 -19.57 31.15 -11.56
C GLY A 2 -18.38 30.31 -11.09
N ALA A 3 -18.63 29.11 -10.58
CA ALA A 3 -17.60 28.13 -10.25
C ALA A 3 -17.57 27.02 -11.29
N LEU A 4 -16.37 26.58 -11.69
CA LEU A 4 -16.19 25.31 -12.40
C LEU A 4 -15.92 24.21 -11.37
N SER A 5 -16.64 23.10 -11.45
CA SER A 5 -16.35 21.87 -10.69
C SER A 5 -15.80 20.82 -11.65
N ILE A 6 -14.71 20.15 -11.25
CA ILE A 6 -14.00 19.15 -12.04
C ILE A 6 -13.76 17.95 -11.14
N THR A 7 -14.12 16.75 -11.62
CA THR A 7 -13.95 15.50 -10.89
C THR A 7 -12.92 14.63 -11.61
N GLY A 8 -11.88 14.21 -10.89
CA GLY A 8 -10.93 13.20 -11.38
C GLY A 8 -11.54 11.80 -11.30
N ILE A 9 -11.49 11.04 -12.40
CA ILE A 9 -12.10 9.70 -12.48
C ILE A 9 -11.05 8.58 -12.32
N LYS A 10 -9.81 8.83 -12.74
CA LYS A 10 -8.71 7.85 -12.71
C LYS A 10 -7.43 8.51 -12.19
N PRO A 11 -6.58 7.77 -11.46
CA PRO A 11 -5.27 8.26 -11.03
C PRO A 11 -4.39 8.69 -12.22
N GLY A 12 -3.48 9.62 -11.93
CA GLY A 12 -2.52 10.13 -12.90
C GLY A 12 -2.44 11.65 -12.89
N SER A 13 -1.54 12.17 -13.71
CA SER A 13 -1.30 13.61 -13.84
C SER A 13 -1.75 14.11 -15.21
N THR A 14 -2.42 15.26 -15.19
CA THR A 14 -2.83 15.99 -16.39
C THR A 14 -2.75 17.49 -16.13
N SER A 15 -3.16 18.30 -17.08
CA SER A 15 -3.29 19.74 -16.86
C SER A 15 -4.58 20.27 -17.49
N LEU A 16 -5.22 21.19 -16.78
CA LEU A 16 -6.32 21.96 -17.31
C LEU A 16 -5.76 23.23 -17.96
N LYS A 17 -5.99 23.37 -19.27
CA LYS A 17 -5.63 24.57 -20.02
C LYS A 17 -6.86 25.48 -20.14
N LEU A 18 -6.81 26.63 -19.47
CA LEU A 18 -7.83 27.67 -19.50
C LEU A 18 -7.40 28.76 -20.47
N THR A 19 -8.18 29.00 -21.52
CA THR A 19 -7.92 30.06 -22.51
C THR A 19 -9.08 31.05 -22.54
N ALA A 20 -8.79 32.32 -22.35
CA ALA A 20 -9.75 33.42 -22.48
C ALA A 20 -9.11 34.54 -23.32
N GLY A 21 -9.54 34.68 -24.58
CA GLY A 21 -8.89 35.56 -25.55
C GLY A 21 -7.41 35.19 -25.74
N LYS A 22 -6.50 36.13 -25.45
CA LYS A 22 -5.05 35.92 -25.54
C LYS A 22 -4.42 35.33 -24.26
N ILE A 23 -5.18 35.21 -23.17
CA ILE A 23 -4.65 34.71 -21.90
C ILE A 23 -4.80 33.19 -21.85
N THR A 24 -3.70 32.50 -21.58
CA THR A 24 -3.67 31.06 -21.31
C THR A 24 -3.14 30.82 -19.89
N LYS A 25 -3.83 29.98 -19.12
CA LYS A 25 -3.37 29.46 -17.83
C LYS A 25 -3.42 27.94 -17.85
N THR A 26 -2.34 27.32 -17.39
CA THR A 26 -2.25 25.87 -17.25
C THR A 26 -2.24 25.53 -15.77
N VAL A 27 -3.19 24.71 -15.33
CA VAL A 27 -3.30 24.24 -13.95
C VAL A 27 -2.94 22.76 -13.93
N PRO A 28 -1.85 22.33 -13.27
CA PRO A 28 -1.57 20.90 -13.12
C PRO A 28 -2.60 20.26 -12.21
N ILE A 29 -3.03 19.05 -12.57
CA ILE A 29 -3.98 18.25 -11.80
C ILE A 29 -3.37 16.86 -11.62
N THR A 30 -3.33 16.38 -10.38
CA THR A 30 -2.95 15.00 -10.07
C THR A 30 -4.07 14.34 -9.29
N VAL A 31 -4.51 13.19 -9.79
CA VAL A 31 -5.43 12.30 -9.10
C VAL A 31 -4.60 11.18 -8.48
N LEU A 32 -4.67 11.02 -7.16
CA LEU A 32 -3.90 10.02 -6.43
C LEU A 32 -4.62 8.67 -6.40
N SER A 33 -3.86 7.61 -6.17
CA SER A 33 -4.39 6.27 -5.94
C SER A 33 -5.20 6.22 -4.64
N ARG A 34 -6.23 5.37 -4.61
CA ARG A 34 -6.91 5.01 -3.35
C ARG A 34 -6.06 4.08 -2.50
N ASN A 35 -5.14 3.34 -3.12
CA ASN A 35 -4.28 2.42 -2.43
C ASN A 35 -3.17 3.21 -1.71
N LEU A 36 -3.32 3.30 -0.40
CA LEU A 36 -2.46 4.05 0.51
C LEU A 36 -1.12 3.37 0.79
N LEU A 37 -0.90 2.16 0.24
CA LEU A 37 0.38 1.47 0.40
C LEU A 37 1.50 2.16 -0.38
N SER A 38 2.72 1.94 0.10
CA SER A 38 3.91 2.11 -0.72
C SER A 38 4.80 0.90 -0.54
N TYR A 39 5.18 0.30 -1.66
CA TYR A 39 6.03 -0.89 -1.70
C TYR A 39 6.91 -0.86 -2.95
N GLY A 40 7.68 -1.91 -3.16
CA GLY A 40 8.60 -2.03 -4.28
C GLY A 40 9.47 -3.27 -4.11
N PRO A 41 10.55 -3.42 -4.90
CA PRO A 41 11.39 -4.60 -4.80
C PRO A 41 12.00 -4.77 -3.41
N ALA A 42 12.02 -6.00 -2.90
CA ALA A 42 12.56 -6.35 -1.59
C ALA A 42 13.13 -7.78 -1.60
N GLU A 43 14.11 -8.02 -0.73
CA GLU A 43 14.65 -9.35 -0.49
C GLU A 43 14.97 -9.48 1.00
N GLY A 44 14.70 -10.64 1.58
CA GLY A 44 15.02 -10.91 2.97
C GLY A 44 14.25 -12.10 3.53
N ASN A 45 14.80 -12.73 4.56
CA ASN A 45 14.19 -13.89 5.21
C ASN A 45 13.81 -15.02 4.25
N GLY A 46 14.57 -15.20 3.16
CA GLY A 46 14.31 -16.24 2.15
C GLY A 46 13.15 -15.96 1.18
N LEU A 47 12.53 -14.78 1.27
CA LEU A 47 11.55 -14.30 0.30
C LEU A 47 12.13 -13.18 -0.56
N THR A 48 11.63 -13.09 -1.78
CA THR A 48 11.90 -12.00 -2.72
C THR A 48 10.57 -11.45 -3.21
N ALA A 49 10.47 -10.11 -3.30
CA ALA A 49 9.37 -9.43 -3.94
C ALA A 49 9.87 -8.60 -5.12
N THR A 50 9.23 -8.74 -6.27
CA THR A 50 9.38 -7.88 -7.44
C THR A 50 8.05 -7.20 -7.76
N VAL A 51 8.08 -6.19 -8.62
CA VAL A 51 6.89 -5.45 -9.03
C VAL A 51 6.58 -5.76 -10.48
N ASN A 52 5.39 -6.27 -10.73
CA ASN A 52 4.89 -6.55 -12.07
C ASN A 52 4.57 -5.25 -12.82
N THR A 53 4.38 -5.33 -14.15
CA THR A 53 4.03 -4.17 -14.99
C THR A 53 2.74 -3.47 -14.54
N ASP A 54 1.75 -4.22 -14.04
CA ASP A 54 0.50 -3.67 -13.51
C ASP A 54 0.65 -3.03 -12.11
N GLY A 55 1.80 -3.24 -11.46
CA GLY A 55 2.10 -2.74 -10.11
C GLY A 55 1.76 -3.69 -8.97
N SER A 56 1.29 -4.91 -9.25
CA SER A 56 1.15 -5.97 -8.25
C SER A 56 2.53 -6.47 -7.78
N LEU A 57 2.59 -7.08 -6.59
CA LEU A 57 3.81 -7.65 -6.03
C LEU A 57 3.91 -9.13 -6.36
N HIS A 58 4.93 -9.53 -7.08
CA HIS A 58 5.26 -10.94 -7.29
C HIS A 58 6.18 -11.42 -6.16
N VAL A 59 5.73 -12.39 -5.38
CA VAL A 59 6.44 -12.91 -4.20
C VAL A 59 6.90 -14.34 -4.45
N THR A 60 8.20 -14.57 -4.31
CA THR A 60 8.83 -15.88 -4.50
C THR A 60 9.73 -16.27 -3.33
N GLY A 61 10.10 -17.56 -3.28
CA GLY A 61 11.07 -18.10 -2.34
C GLY A 61 10.42 -18.83 -1.16
N THR A 62 11.25 -19.21 -0.18
CA THR A 62 10.80 -19.95 1.01
C THR A 62 11.20 -19.15 2.24
N ALA A 63 10.20 -18.72 3.03
CA ALA A 63 10.49 -17.96 4.24
C ALA A 63 11.38 -18.77 5.20
N ALA A 64 12.32 -18.09 5.86
CA ALA A 64 13.30 -18.73 6.73
C ALA A 64 12.65 -19.44 7.94
N ARG A 65 11.51 -18.93 8.43
CA ARG A 65 10.67 -19.51 9.49
C ARG A 65 9.31 -18.80 9.55
N GLN A 66 8.41 -19.34 10.36
CA GLN A 66 7.15 -18.68 10.69
C GLN A 66 7.38 -17.23 11.18
N TRP A 67 6.49 -16.32 10.75
CA TRP A 67 6.50 -14.89 11.08
C TRP A 67 7.71 -14.10 10.59
N LYS A 68 8.47 -14.66 9.66
CA LYS A 68 9.50 -13.95 8.91
C LYS A 68 9.06 -13.74 7.47
N GLY A 69 9.57 -12.66 6.88
CA GLY A 69 9.23 -12.24 5.54
C GLY A 69 9.70 -10.82 5.26
N LEU A 70 8.91 -10.05 4.52
CA LEU A 70 9.30 -8.75 3.96
C LEU A 70 8.55 -7.59 4.63
N MET A 71 9.17 -6.40 4.65
CA MET A 71 8.54 -5.17 5.10
C MET A 71 8.94 -3.94 4.27
N TRP A 72 8.04 -2.96 4.31
CA TRP A 72 8.23 -1.59 3.83
C TRP A 72 7.71 -0.62 4.86
N THR A 73 8.48 0.41 5.21
CA THR A 73 8.04 1.50 6.10
C THR A 73 7.94 2.80 5.30
N PHE A 74 6.80 3.49 5.41
CA PHE A 74 6.52 4.73 4.67
C PHE A 74 5.68 5.70 5.52
N PRO A 75 5.70 7.01 5.21
CA PRO A 75 4.91 8.00 5.94
C PRO A 75 3.42 7.65 5.97
N CYS A 76 2.75 7.92 7.08
CA CYS A 76 1.30 7.71 7.19
C CYS A 76 0.56 8.75 6.33
N PRO A 77 -0.17 8.34 5.29
CA PRO A 77 -0.72 9.30 4.31
C PRO A 77 -2.01 9.97 4.79
N VAL A 78 -2.72 9.38 5.78
CA VAL A 78 -4.05 9.81 6.23
C VAL A 78 -4.24 9.56 7.73
N GLN A 79 -5.28 10.15 8.30
CA GLN A 79 -5.80 9.83 9.64
C GLN A 79 -7.21 9.22 9.51
N GLY A 80 -7.69 8.57 10.56
CA GLY A 80 -9.03 7.97 10.60
C GLY A 80 -9.02 6.46 10.42
N THR A 81 -10.11 5.89 9.93
CA THR A 81 -10.26 4.44 9.76
C THR A 81 -9.65 3.98 8.44
N VAL A 82 -9.00 2.82 8.44
CA VAL A 82 -8.48 2.17 7.24
C VAL A 82 -8.82 0.68 7.20
N ILE A 83 -8.83 0.12 6.00
CA ILE A 83 -9.10 -1.29 5.75
C ILE A 83 -8.08 -1.88 4.78
N LEU A 84 -7.61 -3.10 5.07
CA LEU A 84 -6.65 -3.83 4.23
C LEU A 84 -7.36 -4.98 3.52
N ARG A 85 -7.19 -5.05 2.21
CA ARG A 85 -7.76 -6.08 1.36
C ARG A 85 -6.71 -6.68 0.46
N ASP A 86 -6.89 -7.95 0.18
CA ASP A 86 -6.01 -8.72 -0.68
C ASP A 86 -6.90 -9.65 -1.53
N PRO A 87 -7.27 -9.23 -2.75
CA PRO A 87 -8.13 -10.01 -3.63
C PRO A 87 -7.39 -11.18 -4.28
N THR A 88 -6.05 -11.19 -4.24
CA THR A 88 -5.24 -12.33 -4.67
C THR A 88 -4.58 -12.95 -3.46
N PHE A 89 -4.64 -14.28 -3.33
CA PHE A 89 -4.20 -14.97 -2.12
C PHE A 89 -3.01 -15.87 -2.42
N ILE A 90 -1.95 -15.75 -1.63
CA ILE A 90 -0.84 -16.72 -1.60
C ILE A 90 -0.97 -17.53 -0.31
N ALA A 91 -1.20 -18.84 -0.45
CA ALA A 91 -1.35 -19.72 0.69
C ALA A 91 -0.10 -19.72 1.59
N GLY A 92 -0.31 -19.64 2.90
CA GLY A 92 0.77 -19.65 3.90
C GLY A 92 1.50 -18.31 4.09
N VAL A 93 1.00 -17.24 3.47
CA VAL A 93 1.48 -15.87 3.66
C VAL A 93 0.35 -15.00 4.22
N SER A 94 0.72 -14.05 5.08
CA SER A 94 -0.19 -13.08 5.67
C SER A 94 0.29 -11.66 5.37
N THR A 95 -0.65 -10.77 5.09
CA THR A 95 -0.41 -9.36 4.80
C THR A 95 -0.98 -8.50 5.92
N SER A 96 -0.18 -7.55 6.43
CA SER A 96 -0.61 -6.66 7.50
C SER A 96 0.03 -5.28 7.41
N VAL A 97 -0.62 -4.29 8.04
CA VAL A 97 -0.10 -2.94 8.20
C VAL A 97 -0.06 -2.59 9.68
N LYS A 98 1.13 -2.27 10.18
CA LYS A 98 1.36 -1.79 11.54
C LYS A 98 1.49 -0.28 11.57
N PHE A 99 1.08 0.30 12.69
CA PHE A 99 1.14 1.73 12.95
C PHE A 99 2.37 2.06 13.79
N LEU A 100 3.20 3.00 13.36
CA LEU A 100 4.43 3.35 14.05
C LEU A 100 4.44 4.80 14.51
N ASP A 101 4.99 5.03 15.70
CA ASP A 101 5.26 6.37 16.23
C ASP A 101 6.47 7.05 15.54
N ALA A 102 6.76 8.29 15.94
CA ALA A 102 7.89 9.05 15.41
C ALA A 102 9.28 8.43 15.71
N LYS A 103 9.37 7.49 16.66
CA LYS A 103 10.59 6.76 17.02
C LYS A 103 10.68 5.40 16.29
N GLY A 104 9.67 5.04 15.49
CA GLY A 104 9.59 3.77 14.79
C GLY A 104 9.06 2.61 15.64
N HIS A 105 8.57 2.87 16.85
CA HIS A 105 7.94 1.85 17.69
C HIS A 105 6.52 1.57 17.21
N GLN A 106 6.14 0.30 17.24
CA GLN A 106 4.77 -0.10 16.94
C GLN A 106 3.81 0.40 18.03
N LEU A 107 2.80 1.15 17.61
CA LEU A 107 1.63 1.51 18.40
C LEU A 107 0.65 0.33 18.46
N VAL A 108 -0.36 0.43 19.31
CA VAL A 108 -1.37 -0.62 19.48
C VAL A 108 -2.08 -0.96 18.17
N GLY A 109 -2.29 -2.25 17.93
CA GLY A 109 -3.07 -2.74 16.80
C GLY A 109 -2.27 -2.90 15.51
N GLN A 110 -2.96 -3.47 14.52
CA GLN A 110 -2.54 -3.61 13.14
C GLN A 110 -3.79 -3.86 12.29
N VAL A 111 -3.71 -3.60 10.99
CA VAL A 111 -4.74 -4.03 10.04
C VAL A 111 -4.23 -5.27 9.32
N THR A 112 -5.01 -6.33 9.32
CA THR A 112 -4.71 -7.58 8.59
C THR A 112 -5.63 -7.72 7.40
N SER A 113 -5.14 -8.35 6.34
CA SER A 113 -6.01 -8.71 5.21
C SER A 113 -7.14 -9.63 5.68
N GLY A 114 -8.35 -9.38 5.17
CA GLY A 114 -9.56 -10.08 5.60
C GLY A 114 -10.10 -9.67 6.99
N GLY A 115 -9.41 -8.77 7.70
CA GLY A 115 -9.87 -8.22 8.98
C GLY A 115 -10.92 -7.11 8.82
N ASN A 116 -11.44 -6.67 9.96
CA ASN A 116 -12.27 -5.47 10.06
C ASN A 116 -11.45 -4.20 9.79
N ALA A 117 -12.15 -3.12 9.44
CA ALA A 117 -11.54 -1.81 9.38
C ALA A 117 -11.05 -1.36 10.77
N VAL A 118 -9.95 -0.62 10.83
CA VAL A 118 -9.27 -0.23 12.07
C VAL A 118 -9.01 1.27 12.07
N ALA A 119 -9.28 1.93 13.18
CA ALA A 119 -8.88 3.32 13.38
C ALA A 119 -7.35 3.42 13.53
N ILE A 120 -6.72 4.29 12.74
CA ILE A 120 -5.30 4.64 12.90
C ILE A 120 -5.12 5.26 14.29
N PRO A 121 -4.26 4.70 15.15
CA PRO A 121 -3.99 5.25 16.47
C PRO A 121 -3.41 6.67 16.39
N ALA A 122 -3.80 7.53 17.33
CA ALA A 122 -3.20 8.84 17.48
C ALA A 122 -1.68 8.73 17.70
N GLY A 123 -0.91 9.62 17.09
CA GLY A 123 0.55 9.59 17.16
C GLY A 123 1.22 8.71 16.10
N THR A 124 0.44 8.04 15.23
CA THR A 124 0.99 7.34 14.06
C THR A 124 1.63 8.36 13.11
N VAL A 125 2.92 8.15 12.80
CA VAL A 125 3.68 8.96 11.84
C VAL A 125 4.06 8.16 10.60
N SER A 126 4.25 6.85 10.76
CA SER A 126 4.55 5.95 9.64
C SER A 126 3.76 4.66 9.72
N LEU A 127 3.59 4.02 8.57
CA LEU A 127 2.99 2.70 8.43
C LEU A 127 4.09 1.72 8.04
N ARG A 128 3.96 0.48 8.53
CA ARG A 128 4.79 -0.65 8.09
C ARG A 128 3.91 -1.72 7.47
N PHE A 129 4.04 -1.88 6.15
CA PHE A 129 3.42 -2.98 5.43
C PHE A 129 4.31 -4.21 5.53
N GLU A 130 3.75 -5.36 5.90
CA GLU A 130 4.46 -6.61 6.09
C GLU A 130 3.80 -7.75 5.31
N ILE A 131 4.65 -8.63 4.75
CA ILE A 131 4.29 -9.90 4.13
C ILE A 131 5.04 -10.98 4.90
N LEU A 132 4.35 -11.77 5.71
CA LEU A 132 4.97 -12.76 6.61
C LEU A 132 4.45 -14.17 6.34
N SER A 133 5.33 -15.17 6.44
CA SER A 133 4.88 -16.56 6.44
C SER A 133 4.09 -16.87 7.70
N SER A 134 2.91 -17.46 7.54
CA SER A 134 2.07 -17.95 8.65
C SER A 134 2.28 -19.44 8.94
N GLU A 135 3.11 -20.13 8.16
CA GLU A 135 3.35 -21.58 8.26
C GLU A 135 4.42 -21.90 9.31
N ALA A 136 4.14 -22.90 10.16
CA ALA A 136 5.13 -23.42 11.11
C ALA A 136 6.36 -23.99 10.40
N THR A 137 6.16 -24.61 9.24
CA THR A 137 7.21 -25.06 8.32
C THR A 137 6.96 -24.41 6.96
N PRO A 138 7.67 -23.31 6.64
CA PRO A 138 7.44 -22.58 5.40
C PRO A 138 7.66 -23.42 4.15
N THR A 139 6.74 -23.27 3.21
CA THR A 139 6.84 -23.86 1.87
C THR A 139 7.23 -22.81 0.84
N ALA A 140 7.71 -23.25 -0.33
CA ALA A 140 8.03 -22.35 -1.42
C ALA A 140 6.78 -21.57 -1.87
N LYS A 141 6.95 -20.28 -2.11
CA LYS A 141 5.95 -19.35 -2.62
C LYS A 141 6.33 -18.94 -4.03
N ASP A 142 5.30 -18.75 -4.84
CA ASP A 142 5.38 -18.20 -6.18
C ASP A 142 3.97 -17.69 -6.53
N GLY A 143 3.79 -16.37 -6.52
CA GLY A 143 2.47 -15.79 -6.81
C GLY A 143 2.43 -14.29 -6.68
N ASP A 144 1.32 -13.71 -7.15
CA ASP A 144 1.10 -12.28 -7.18
C ASP A 144 0.12 -11.80 -6.11
N LEU A 145 0.46 -10.67 -5.49
CA LEU A 145 -0.32 -9.99 -4.47
C LEU A 145 -0.82 -8.64 -4.99
N ARG A 146 -2.13 -8.43 -4.84
CA ARG A 146 -2.85 -7.19 -5.14
C ARG A 146 -3.37 -6.57 -3.85
N VAL A 147 -2.47 -6.34 -2.91
CA VAL A 147 -2.84 -5.79 -1.60
C VAL A 147 -3.20 -4.31 -1.73
N GLN A 148 -4.25 -3.90 -1.03
CA GLN A 148 -4.77 -2.54 -1.03
C GLN A 148 -5.17 -2.11 0.37
N LEU A 149 -4.53 -1.04 0.85
CA LEU A 149 -4.93 -0.31 2.05
C LEU A 149 -5.76 0.90 1.60
N GLU A 150 -6.97 1.06 2.12
CA GLU A 150 -7.85 2.19 1.79
C GLU A 150 -8.36 2.89 3.04
N SER A 151 -8.67 4.18 2.92
CA SER A 151 -9.42 4.91 3.93
C SER A 151 -10.88 4.43 4.00
N GLY A 152 -11.43 4.38 5.21
CA GLY A 152 -12.79 3.95 5.48
C GLY A 152 -12.89 2.46 5.78
N ASP A 153 -14.08 1.91 5.58
CA ASP A 153 -14.48 0.53 5.90
C ASP A 153 -14.96 -0.25 4.67
N THR A 154 -14.91 0.38 3.50
CA THR A 154 -15.41 -0.19 2.24
C THR A 154 -14.25 -0.60 1.35
N ALA A 155 -14.28 -1.85 0.90
CA ALA A 155 -13.33 -2.38 -0.06
C ALA A 155 -13.73 -2.02 -1.49
N HIS A 156 -12.77 -1.55 -2.30
CA HIS A 156 -12.98 -1.32 -3.73
C HIS A 156 -12.16 -2.27 -4.58
N GLU A 157 -12.39 -2.22 -5.91
CA GLU A 157 -11.51 -2.86 -6.87
C GLU A 157 -10.06 -2.39 -6.67
N TRP A 158 -9.13 -3.35 -6.83
CA TRP A 158 -7.72 -3.10 -6.65
C TRP A 158 -7.21 -2.03 -7.61
N MET A 159 -6.32 -1.20 -7.08
CA MET A 159 -5.62 -0.13 -7.77
C MET A 159 -4.16 -0.17 -7.36
N ARG A 160 -3.28 -0.01 -8.34
CA ARG A 160 -1.85 0.16 -8.11
C ARG A 160 -1.60 1.35 -7.15
N PRO A 161 -0.73 1.20 -6.12
CA PRO A 161 -0.34 2.34 -5.29
C PRO A 161 0.52 3.35 -6.05
N ASP A 162 0.50 4.62 -5.62
CA ASP A 162 1.23 5.69 -6.30
C ASP A 162 2.75 5.47 -6.32
N ASN A 163 3.30 4.77 -5.31
CA ASN A 163 4.72 4.44 -5.23
C ASN A 163 4.95 2.93 -5.11
N THR A 164 5.34 2.33 -6.23
CA THR A 164 5.77 0.92 -6.36
C THR A 164 7.29 0.77 -6.51
N SER A 165 8.07 1.79 -6.11
CA SER A 165 9.53 1.79 -6.22
C SER A 165 10.23 1.84 -4.85
N LEU A 166 9.47 1.82 -3.76
CA LEU A 166 10.01 1.86 -2.40
C LEU A 166 10.73 0.54 -2.11
N ARG A 167 12.04 0.61 -1.84
CA ARG A 167 12.82 -0.58 -1.48
C ARG A 167 12.37 -1.09 -0.12
N GLY A 168 12.11 -2.39 -0.05
CA GLY A 168 11.83 -3.09 1.20
C GLY A 168 13.02 -3.91 1.68
N GLY A 169 12.80 -4.68 2.73
CA GLY A 169 13.78 -5.62 3.26
C GLY A 169 13.15 -6.68 4.14
N GLY A 170 13.96 -7.55 4.72
CA GLY A 170 13.51 -8.55 5.67
C GLY A 170 13.00 -7.94 6.98
N VAL A 171 11.95 -8.51 7.55
CA VAL A 171 11.54 -8.24 8.94
C VAL A 171 12.58 -8.77 9.92
N ASN A 172 13.07 -7.90 10.79
CA ASN A 172 14.03 -8.24 11.85
C ASN A 172 13.40 -9.03 12.99
#